data_AF-A0A1G1LNR9-F1
#
_entry.id   AF-A0A1G1LNR9-F1
#
_cell.length_a   1.000
_cell.length_b   1.000
_cell.length_c   1.000
_cell.angle_alpha   90.00
_cell.angle_beta   90.00
_cell.angle_gamma   90.00
#
_symmetry.space_group_name_H-M   'P 1'
#
loop_
_entity.id
_entity.type
_entity.pdbx_description
1 polymer ?
#
loop_
_entity_poly.entity_id
_entity_poly.type
_entity_poly.pdbx_seq_one_letter_code
_entity_poly.pdbx_strand_id
1 'polypeptide(L)'
;MAYVDGFVLVVPKKNFAVYKKMAAAAGKIWRKHGALDYKECMGDDMVPSMGGMTAQTFPKMAKCKRGETVWFSFIVYKSRAHRDKVNKDVM
;
A
#
# COMPACT_ATOMS: atom_id res chain seq x y z
N MET A 1 15.41 -4.71 13.31
CA MET A 1 14.39 -3.71 12.91
C MET A 1 13.78 -4.18 11.60
N ALA A 2 12.45 -4.20 11.47
CA ALA A 2 11.81 -4.61 10.23
C ALA A 2 12.09 -3.60 9.10
N TYR A 3 12.11 -4.07 7.85
CA TYR A 3 12.27 -3.24 6.65
C TYR A 3 10.96 -3.23 5.86
N VAL A 4 10.57 -2.10 5.29
CA VAL A 4 9.24 -1.95 4.68
C VAL A 4 9.36 -1.27 3.32
N ASP A 5 8.75 -1.87 2.30
CA ASP A 5 8.37 -1.14 1.09
C ASP A 5 6.97 -0.55 1.33
N GLY A 6 6.86 0.77 1.34
CA GLY A 6 5.60 1.49 1.54
C GLY A 6 5.10 2.13 0.25
N PHE A 7 3.80 2.04 0.00
CA PHE A 7 3.14 2.52 -1.22
C PHE A 7 1.91 3.34 -0.86
N VAL A 8 1.72 4.44 -1.58
CA VAL A 8 0.52 5.27 -1.55
C VAL A 8 -0.01 5.31 -2.98
N LEU A 9 -1.10 4.58 -3.23
CA LEU A 9 -1.64 4.37 -4.56
C LEU A 9 -3.00 5.04 -4.70
N VAL A 10 -3.28 5.64 -5.86
CA VAL A 10 -4.60 6.19 -6.18
C VAL A 10 -5.32 5.20 -7.07
N VAL A 11 -6.48 4.73 -6.62
CA VAL A 11 -7.28 3.75 -7.36
C VAL A 11 -8.65 4.34 -7.69
N PRO A 12 -9.08 4.35 -8.96
CA PRO A 12 -10.44 4.69 -9.32
C PRO A 12 -11.45 3.74 -8.67
N LYS A 13 -12.54 4.27 -8.11
CA LYS A 13 -13.61 3.49 -7.45
C LYS A 13 -14.15 2.37 -8.35
N LYS A 14 -14.31 2.65 -9.64
CA LYS A 14 -14.74 1.68 -10.66
C LYS A 14 -13.80 0.46 -10.80
N ASN A 15 -12.54 0.58 -10.38
CA ASN A 15 -11.52 -0.46 -10.51
C ASN A 15 -11.25 -1.22 -9.20
N PHE A 16 -11.98 -0.95 -8.11
CA PHE A 16 -11.68 -1.56 -6.80
C PHE A 16 -11.73 -3.09 -6.81
N ALA A 17 -12.69 -3.69 -7.49
CA ALA A 17 -12.80 -5.14 -7.56
C ALA A 17 -11.58 -5.76 -8.28
N VAL A 18 -11.15 -5.16 -9.39
CA VAL A 18 -9.99 -5.59 -10.16
C VAL A 18 -8.70 -5.41 -9.33
N TYR A 19 -8.54 -4.26 -8.69
CA TYR A 19 -7.40 -3.97 -7.83
C TYR A 19 -7.30 -4.97 -6.66
N LYS A 20 -8.41 -5.22 -5.94
CA LYS A 20 -8.45 -6.20 -4.84
C LYS A 20 -8.05 -7.59 -5.29
N LYS A 21 -8.52 -8.04 -6.46
CA LYS A 21 -8.17 -9.35 -7.02
C LYS A 21 -6.67 -9.45 -7.33
N MET A 22 -6.13 -8.42 -7.99
CA MET A 22 -4.69 -8.33 -8.30
C MET A 22 -3.84 -8.33 -7.02
N ALA A 23 -4.19 -7.47 -6.05
CA ALA A 23 -3.45 -7.31 -4.80
C ALA A 23 -3.49 -8.58 -3.92
N ALA A 24 -4.62 -9.30 -3.91
CA ALA A 24 -4.72 -10.59 -3.22
C ALA A 24 -3.82 -11.68 -3.85
N ALA A 25 -3.69 -11.69 -5.18
CA ALA A 25 -2.78 -12.59 -5.88
C ALA A 25 -1.31 -12.21 -5.61
N ALA A 26 -0.96 -10.93 -5.73
CA ALA A 26 0.35 -10.40 -5.40
C ALA A 26 0.75 -10.75 -3.96
N GLY A 27 -0.11 -10.49 -2.98
CA GLY A 27 0.18 -10.80 -1.58
C GLY A 27 0.48 -12.28 -1.31
N LYS A 28 -0.15 -13.21 -2.06
CA LYS A 28 0.21 -14.64 -1.99
C LYS A 28 1.60 -14.91 -2.54
N ILE A 29 1.95 -14.29 -3.67
CA ILE A 29 3.26 -14.43 -4.31
C ILE A 29 4.37 -13.86 -3.40
N TRP A 30 4.23 -12.62 -2.91
CA TRP A 30 5.23 -12.02 -2.01
C TRP A 30 5.46 -12.84 -0.75
N ARG A 31 4.38 -13.32 -0.10
CA ARG A 31 4.51 -14.17 1.08
C ARG A 31 5.15 -15.52 0.76
N LYS A 32 4.85 -16.11 -0.40
CA LYS A 32 5.51 -17.35 -0.87
C LYS A 32 7.03 -17.17 -1.00
N HIS A 33 7.49 -16.00 -1.44
CA HIS A 33 8.91 -15.70 -1.63
C HIS A 33 9.63 -15.17 -0.38
N GLY A 34 8.91 -14.94 0.74
CA GLY A 34 9.51 -14.65 2.04
C GLY A 34 9.10 -13.33 2.68
N ALA A 35 8.23 -12.54 2.05
CA ALA A 35 7.65 -11.37 2.72
C ALA A 35 6.95 -11.80 4.02
N LEU A 36 7.21 -11.03 5.09
CA LEU A 36 6.67 -11.31 6.43
C LEU A 36 5.20 -10.91 6.54
N ASP A 37 4.84 -9.83 5.87
CA ASP A 37 3.46 -9.34 5.83
C ASP A 37 3.22 -8.59 4.52
N TYR A 38 1.96 -8.52 4.11
CA TYR A 38 1.50 -7.82 2.91
C TYR A 38 0.13 -7.21 3.21
N LYS A 39 0.07 -5.87 3.22
CA LYS A 39 -1.12 -5.11 3.62
C LYS A 39 -1.55 -4.18 2.51
N GLU A 40 -2.87 -4.11 2.34
CA GLU A 40 -3.56 -3.30 1.36
C GLU A 40 -4.73 -2.62 2.07
N CYS A 41 -4.57 -1.36 2.44
CA CYS A 41 -5.50 -0.63 3.27
C CYS A 41 -6.16 0.48 2.45
N MET A 42 -7.41 0.26 2.05
CA MET A 42 -8.22 1.28 1.40
C MET A 42 -8.54 2.40 2.39
N GLY A 43 -8.49 3.64 1.92
CA GLY A 43 -8.92 4.79 2.70
C GLY A 43 -10.39 4.77 3.07
N ASP A 44 -10.64 5.06 4.34
CA ASP A 44 -11.97 5.24 4.91
C ASP A 44 -12.17 6.71 5.33
N ASP A 45 -11.53 7.14 6.43
CA ASP A 45 -11.38 8.55 6.78
C ASP A 45 -10.02 9.11 6.33
N MET A 46 -10.06 9.98 5.32
CA MET A 46 -8.88 10.52 4.64
C MET A 46 -8.67 12.01 4.90
N VAL A 47 -9.49 12.61 5.77
CA VAL A 47 -9.39 14.00 6.21
C VAL A 47 -9.60 14.08 7.74
N PRO A 48 -8.80 13.35 8.53
CA PRO A 48 -8.99 13.33 9.98
C PRO A 48 -8.71 14.71 10.58
N SER A 49 -9.48 15.08 11.60
CA SER A 49 -9.20 16.28 12.40
C SER A 49 -7.93 16.06 13.21
N MET A 50 -6.91 16.88 12.98
CA MET A 50 -5.61 16.77 13.65
C MET A 50 -5.45 17.77 14.79
N GLY A 51 -6.57 18.13 15.44
CA GLY A 51 -6.56 18.98 16.64
C GLY A 51 -5.94 20.37 16.42
N GLY A 52 -6.12 20.97 15.24
CA GLY A 52 -5.56 22.27 14.89
C GLY A 52 -4.18 22.23 14.21
N MET A 53 -3.55 21.05 14.08
CA MET A 53 -2.34 20.90 13.26
C MET A 53 -2.67 20.78 11.78
N THR A 54 -1.87 21.43 10.93
CA THR A 54 -1.97 21.29 9.47
C THR A 54 -1.40 19.94 9.04
N ALA A 55 -2.26 18.98 8.72
CA ALA A 55 -1.82 17.69 8.20
C ALA A 55 -1.72 17.67 6.67
N GLN A 56 -0.63 17.10 6.17
CA GLN A 56 -0.49 16.76 4.77
C GLN A 56 -1.14 15.39 4.53
N THR A 57 -2.40 15.40 4.09
CA THR A 57 -3.20 14.17 3.93
C THR A 57 -2.79 13.38 2.70
N PHE A 58 -3.00 12.06 2.72
CA PHE A 58 -2.69 11.20 1.57
C PHE A 58 -3.38 11.64 0.26
N PRO A 59 -4.69 11.99 0.25
CA PRO A 59 -5.33 12.46 -0.98
C PRO A 59 -4.64 13.70 -1.57
N LYS A 60 -4.17 14.61 -0.71
CA LYS A 60 -3.46 15.82 -1.14
C LYS A 60 -2.08 15.50 -1.71
N MET A 61 -1.31 14.63 -1.05
CA MET A 61 0.00 14.19 -1.55
C MET A 61 -0.11 13.45 -2.89
N ALA A 62 -1.09 12.55 -2.98
CA ALA A 62 -1.29 11.69 -4.13
C ALA A 62 -2.10 12.35 -5.26
N LYS A 63 -2.52 13.62 -5.07
CA LYS A 63 -3.38 14.37 -6.02
C LYS A 63 -4.64 13.61 -6.42
N CYS A 64 -5.27 12.96 -5.44
CA CYS A 64 -6.46 12.14 -5.63
C CYS A 64 -7.62 12.97 -6.18
N LYS A 65 -8.26 12.48 -7.24
CA LYS A 65 -9.39 13.16 -7.88
C LYS A 65 -10.73 12.62 -7.39
N ARG A 66 -11.80 13.32 -7.76
CA ARG A 66 -13.17 12.85 -7.53
C ARG A 66 -13.39 11.49 -8.20
N GLY A 67 -13.91 10.52 -7.44
CA GLY A 67 -14.14 9.16 -7.93
C GLY A 67 -12.94 8.22 -7.76
N GLU A 68 -11.87 8.67 -7.13
CA GLU A 68 -10.72 7.85 -6.72
C GLU A 68 -10.67 7.74 -5.19
N THR A 69 -9.88 6.80 -4.68
CA THR A 69 -9.46 6.78 -3.27
C THR A 69 -7.99 6.39 -3.18
N VAL A 70 -7.40 6.64 -2.01
CA VAL A 70 -6.04 6.19 -1.70
C VAL A 70 -6.06 4.78 -1.12
N TRP A 71 -5.08 3.97 -1.51
CA TRP A 71 -4.66 2.75 -0.85
C TRP A 71 -3.30 2.98 -0.22
N PHE A 72 -3.21 2.79 1.09
CA PHE A 72 -1.95 2.71 1.81
C PHE A 72 -1.57 1.24 1.92
N SER A 73 -0.48 0.87 1.28
CA SER A 73 -0.08 -0.52 1.13
C SER A 73 1.36 -0.68 1.53
N PHE A 74 1.70 -1.82 2.10
CA PHE A 74 3.07 -2.07 2.51
C PHE A 74 3.39 -3.55 2.59
N ILE A 75 4.68 -3.84 2.38
CA ILE A 75 5.23 -5.19 2.46
C ILE A 75 6.36 -5.18 3.50
N VAL A 76 6.28 -6.11 4.45
CA VAL A 76 7.22 -6.17 5.58
C VAL A 76 8.27 -7.24 5.34
N TYR A 77 9.53 -6.90 5.62
CA TYR A 77 10.69 -7.75 5.45
C TYR A 77 11.57 -7.73 6.70
N LYS A 78 12.47 -8.71 6.78
CA LYS A 78 13.46 -8.83 7.87
C LYS A 78 14.55 -7.74 7.80
N SER A 79 14.97 -7.37 6.59
CA SER A 79 16.05 -6.41 6.31
C SER A 79 16.00 -5.94 4.86
N ARG A 80 16.79 -4.92 4.51
CA ARG A 80 16.97 -4.45 3.12
C ARG A 80 17.44 -5.58 2.18
N ALA A 81 18.47 -6.33 2.60
CA ALA A 81 18.99 -7.44 1.81
C ALA A 81 17.96 -8.56 1.59
N HIS A 82 17.14 -8.84 2.61
CA HIS A 82 16.03 -9.78 2.46
C HIS A 82 14.97 -9.26 1.49
N ARG A 83 14.57 -7.98 1.59
CA ARG A 83 13.65 -7.33 0.66
C ARG A 83 14.13 -7.45 -0.78
N ASP A 84 15.41 -7.16 -1.03
CA ASP A 84 15.97 -7.17 -2.38
C ASP A 84 15.98 -8.60 -2.98
N LYS A 85 16.25 -9.62 -2.15
CA LYS A 85 16.11 -11.03 -2.57
C LYS A 85 14.66 -11.39 -2.89
N VAL A 86 13.71 -11.08 -2.01
CA VAL A 86 12.28 -11.40 -2.24
C VAL A 86 11.80 -10.76 -3.53
N ASN A 87 12.09 -9.47 -3.74
CA ASN A 87 11.65 -8.78 -4.95
C ASN A 87 12.30 -9.32 -6.22
N LYS A 88 13.55 -9.80 -6.17
CA LYS A 88 14.18 -10.48 -7.31
C LYS A 88 13.46 -11.78 -7.68
N ASP A 89 12.96 -12.53 -6.69
CA ASP A 89 12.29 -13.80 -6.94
C ASP A 89 10.82 -13.62 -7.38
N VAL A 90 10.24 -12.44 -7.13
CA VAL A 90 8.87 -12.08 -7.51
C VAL A 90 8.77 -11.49 -8.92
N MET A 91 9.79 -10.73 -9.36
CA MET A 91 9.85 -10.12 -10.70
C MET A 91 10.34 -11.11 -11.76
#